data_AF-G8SI52-F1
#
_entry.id   AF-G8SI52-F1
#
_cell.length_a   1.000
_cell.length_b   1.000
_cell.length_c   1.000
_cell.angle_alpha   90.00
_cell.angle_beta   90.00
_cell.angle_gamma   90.00
#
_symmetry.space_group_name_H-M   'P 1'
#
loop_
_entity.id
_entity.type
_entity.pdbx_description
1 polymer ?
#
loop_
_entity_poly.entity_id
_entity_poly.type
_entity_poly.pdbx_seq_one_letter_code
_entity_poly.pdbx_strand_id
1 'polypeptide(L)'
;MTPTGFLAEAGLAFARQARPARLDPLREQLRQLQVDLLQARTAVAGIGENLERAVTAADRTGVVPPWLVDAVAVCRRRLDALDAVVERVDGRLP
;
A
#
# COMPACT_ATOMS: atom_id res chain seq x y z
N MET A 1 -6.42 -18.22 11.40
CA MET A 1 -6.62 -19.37 10.48
C MET A 1 -7.18 -20.53 11.29
N THR A 2 -8.20 -21.25 10.82
CA THR A 2 -8.72 -22.41 11.56
C THR A 2 -7.98 -23.67 11.12
N PRO A 3 -7.77 -24.65 12.02
CA PRO A 3 -7.11 -25.92 11.68
C PRO A 3 -7.78 -26.66 10.52
N THR A 4 -9.12 -26.61 10.48
CA THR A 4 -9.92 -27.22 9.41
C THR A 4 -9.65 -26.59 8.05
N GLY A 5 -9.49 -25.26 8.00
CA GLY A 5 -9.17 -24.54 6.76
C GLY A 5 -7.76 -24.79 6.24
N PHE A 6 -6.83 -25.25 7.09
CA PHE A 6 -5.50 -25.71 6.69
C PHE A 6 -5.56 -27.10 6.05
N LEU A 7 -6.20 -28.05 6.74
CA LEU A 7 -6.26 -29.45 6.32
C LEU A 7 -7.01 -29.63 5.00
N ALA A 8 -8.09 -28.87 4.78
CA ALA A 8 -8.83 -28.89 3.53
C ALA A 8 -7.97 -28.43 2.34
N GLU A 9 -7.14 -27.40 2.55
CA GLU A 9 -6.26 -26.89 1.50
C GLU A 9 -5.08 -27.84 1.25
N ALA A 10 -4.46 -28.35 2.31
CA ALA A 10 -3.37 -29.31 2.21
C ALA A 10 -3.82 -30.60 1.49
N GLY A 11 -5.02 -31.10 1.80
CA GLY A 11 -5.62 -32.24 1.11
C GLY A 11 -5.90 -31.97 -0.37
N LEU A 12 -6.44 -30.80 -0.70
CA LEU A 12 -6.69 -30.41 -2.09
C LEU A 12 -5.40 -30.25 -2.90
N ALA A 13 -4.36 -29.69 -2.29
CA ALA A 13 -3.04 -29.53 -2.90
C ALA A 13 -2.36 -30.88 -3.14
N PHE A 14 -2.42 -31.78 -2.16
CA PHE A 14 -1.94 -33.16 -2.28
C PHE A 14 -2.64 -33.91 -3.42
N ALA A 15 -3.97 -33.83 -3.49
CA ALA A 15 -4.77 -34.47 -4.55
C ALA A 15 -4.42 -33.95 -5.96
N ARG A 16 -3.97 -32.69 -6.06
CA ARG A 16 -3.55 -32.06 -7.31
C ARG A 16 -2.05 -32.23 -7.62
N GLN A 17 -1.31 -32.95 -6.78
CA GLN A 17 0.16 -33.03 -6.84
C GLN A 17 0.82 -31.63 -6.92
N ALA A 18 0.18 -30.65 -6.28
CA ALA A 18 0.60 -29.26 -6.31
C ALA A 18 1.07 -28.83 -4.92
N ARG A 19 1.90 -27.79 -4.86
CA ARG A 19 2.21 -27.13 -3.59
C ARG A 19 0.95 -26.41 -3.09
N PRO A 20 0.63 -26.46 -1.79
CA PRO A 20 -0.49 -25.68 -1.25
C PRO A 20 -0.32 -24.22 -1.61
N ALA A 21 -1.37 -23.60 -2.15
CA ALA A 21 -1.32 -22.24 -2.68
C ALA A 21 -0.99 -21.21 -1.58
N ARG A 22 -1.34 -21.48 -0.33
CA ARG A 22 -0.95 -20.67 0.84
C ARG A 22 0.49 -20.92 1.32
N LEU A 23 1.15 -21.98 0.86
CA LEU A 23 2.58 -22.23 1.08
C LEU A 23 3.45 -21.73 -0.09
N ASP A 24 2.85 -21.03 -1.05
CA ASP A 24 3.57 -20.39 -2.16
C ASP A 24 4.18 -19.07 -1.68
N PRO A 25 5.51 -18.97 -1.55
CA PRO A 25 6.19 -17.75 -1.10
C PRO A 25 5.88 -16.56 -2.01
N LEU A 26 5.65 -16.79 -3.30
CA LEU A 26 5.33 -15.75 -4.27
C LEU A 26 3.95 -15.15 -3.99
N ARG A 27 2.98 -15.97 -3.57
CA ARG A 27 1.63 -15.48 -3.22
C ARG A 27 1.64 -14.61 -1.98
N GLU A 28 2.43 -14.96 -0.96
CA GLU A 28 2.56 -14.13 0.25
C GLU A 28 3.29 -12.82 -0.05
N GLN A 29 4.33 -12.85 -0.89
CA GLN A 29 5.02 -11.65 -1.36
C GLN A 29 4.09 -10.72 -2.15
N LEU A 30 3.27 -11.26 -3.05
CA LEU A 30 2.28 -10.50 -3.82
C LEU A 30 1.17 -9.93 -2.91
N ARG A 31 0.71 -10.70 -1.92
CA ARG A 31 -0.27 -10.23 -0.92
C ARG A 31 0.29 -9.06 -0.12
N GLN A 32 1.53 -9.17 0.36
CA GLN A 32 2.18 -8.09 1.10
C GLN A 32 2.36 -6.86 0.21
N LEU A 33 2.78 -7.04 -1.04
CA LEU A 33 2.88 -5.96 -2.00
C LEU A 33 1.54 -5.27 -2.24
N GLN A 34 0.46 -6.04 -2.38
CA GLN A 34 -0.89 -5.49 -2.55
C GLN A 34 -1.32 -4.62 -1.36
N VAL A 35 -0.99 -5.04 -0.13
CA VAL A 35 -1.24 -4.25 1.08
C VAL A 35 -0.44 -2.94 1.06
N ASP A 36 0.85 -3.02 0.77
CA ASP A 36 1.75 -1.84 0.71
C ASP A 36 1.24 -0.83 -0.34
N LEU A 37 0.82 -1.29 -1.52
CA LEU A 37 0.27 -0.45 -2.59
C LEU A 37 -1.07 0.19 -2.19
N LEU A 38 -1.96 -0.53 -1.50
CA LEU A 38 -3.25 0.02 -1.05
C LEU A 38 -3.05 1.11 0.01
N GLN A 39 -2.10 0.90 0.93
CA GLN A 39 -1.73 1.90 1.93
C GLN A 39 -1.14 3.13 1.27
N ALA A 40 -0.23 2.96 0.30
CA ALA A 40 0.33 4.07 -0.46
C ALA A 40 -0.75 4.85 -1.23
N ARG A 41 -1.68 4.16 -1.91
CA ARG A 41 -2.81 4.79 -2.60
C ARG A 41 -3.65 5.65 -1.65
N THR A 42 -3.97 5.12 -0.49
CA THR A 42 -4.77 5.83 0.52
C THR A 42 -4.02 7.05 1.07
N ALA A 43 -2.71 6.90 1.28
CA ALA A 43 -1.83 7.98 1.67
C ALA A 43 -1.82 9.11 0.63
N VAL A 44 -1.67 8.79 -0.66
CA VAL A 44 -1.66 9.76 -1.78
C VAL A 44 -3.01 10.47 -1.92
N ALA A 45 -4.13 9.75 -1.81
CA ALA A 45 -5.45 10.38 -1.88
C ALA A 45 -5.63 11.46 -0.79
N GLY A 46 -5.22 11.16 0.45
CA GLY A 46 -5.27 12.14 1.55
C GLY A 46 -4.34 13.34 1.35
N ILE A 47 -3.23 13.20 0.61
CA ILE A 47 -2.38 14.33 0.22
C ILE A 47 -3.14 15.27 -0.70
N GLY A 48 -3.79 14.73 -1.74
CA GLY A 48 -4.58 15.50 -2.69
C GLY A 48 -5.68 16.32 -2.01
N GLU A 49 -6.45 15.69 -1.12
CA GLU A 49 -7.50 16.37 -0.36
C GLU A 49 -6.98 17.50 0.53
N ASN A 50 -5.83 17.30 1.18
CA ASN A 50 -5.22 18.33 2.03
C ASN A 50 -4.69 19.51 1.20
N LEU A 51 -4.11 19.24 0.03
CA LEU A 51 -3.60 20.27 -0.87
C LEU A 51 -4.75 21.07 -1.48
N GLU A 52 -5.81 20.40 -1.92
CA GLU A 52 -7.03 21.04 -2.43
C GLU A 52 -7.67 21.94 -1.38
N ARG A 53 -7.75 21.47 -0.12
CA ARG A 53 -8.25 22.27 1.00
C ARG A 53 -7.37 23.49 1.28
N ALA A 54 -6.06 23.36 1.14
CA ALA A 54 -5.12 24.46 1.33
C ALA A 54 -5.23 25.52 0.22
N VAL A 55 -5.31 25.09 -1.05
CA VAL A 55 -5.54 25.98 -2.20
C VAL A 55 -6.87 26.70 -2.04
N THR A 56 -7.93 25.98 -1.69
CA THR A 56 -9.27 26.57 -1.45
C THR A 56 -9.23 27.61 -0.33
N ALA A 57 -8.50 27.35 0.76
CA ALA A 57 -8.35 28.30 1.85
C ALA A 57 -7.55 29.55 1.44
N ALA A 58 -6.47 29.36 0.68
CA ALA A 58 -5.64 30.45 0.16
C ALA A 58 -6.42 31.30 -0.86
N ASP A 59 -7.16 30.70 -1.79
CA ASP A 59 -7.98 31.42 -2.76
C ASP A 59 -9.07 32.27 -2.10
N ARG A 60 -9.67 31.75 -1.01
CA ARG A 60 -10.73 32.47 -0.27
C ARG A 60 -10.22 33.58 0.63
N THR A 61 -9.02 33.43 1.20
CA THR A 61 -8.54 34.32 2.28
C THR A 61 -7.28 35.11 1.93
N GLY A 62 -6.60 34.77 0.84
CA GLY A 62 -5.29 35.30 0.48
C GLY A 62 -4.15 34.82 1.39
N VAL A 63 -4.42 33.94 2.36
CA VAL A 63 -3.46 33.51 3.39
C VAL A 63 -3.25 31.99 3.32
N VAL A 64 -1.97 31.59 3.31
CA VAL A 64 -1.59 30.18 3.36
C VAL A 64 -1.80 29.62 4.78
N PRO A 65 -2.49 28.48 4.95
CA PRO A 65 -2.71 27.92 6.27
C PRO A 65 -1.41 27.48 6.96
N PRO A 66 -1.23 27.74 8.27
CA PRO A 66 0.01 27.44 8.99
C PRO A 66 0.31 25.92 9.08
N TRP A 67 -0.73 25.08 9.05
CA TRP A 67 -0.58 23.61 9.05
C TRP A 67 -0.10 23.04 7.70
N LEU A 68 -0.04 23.84 6.63
CA LEU A 68 0.32 23.36 5.30
C LEU A 68 1.76 22.82 5.24
N VAL A 69 2.69 23.46 5.97
CA VAL A 69 4.09 23.03 6.02
C VAL A 69 4.21 21.62 6.62
N ASP A 70 3.49 21.35 7.70
CA ASP A 70 3.45 20.03 8.34
C ASP A 70 2.79 18.98 7.44
N ALA A 71 1.69 19.36 6.76
CA ALA A 71 1.04 18.50 5.79
C ALA A 71 2.01 18.12 4.66
N VAL A 72 2.73 19.08 4.06
CA VAL A 72 3.75 18.83 3.02
C VAL A 72 4.87 17.90 3.52
N ALA A 73 5.35 18.09 4.75
CA ALA A 73 6.37 17.21 5.33
C ALA A 73 5.86 15.75 5.49
N VAL A 74 4.61 15.57 5.89
CA VAL A 74 3.96 14.24 5.93
C VAL A 74 3.80 13.67 4.52
N CYS A 75 3.45 14.50 3.53
CA CYS A 75 3.35 14.09 2.13
C CYS A 75 4.67 13.52 1.62
N ARG A 76 5.76 14.26 1.83
CA ARG A 76 7.10 13.85 1.36
C ARG A 76 7.51 12.49 1.93
N ARG A 77 7.35 12.30 3.25
CA ARG A 77 7.64 10.99 3.90
C ARG A 77 6.82 9.83 3.32
N ARG A 78 5.58 10.08 2.92
CA ARG A 78 4.70 9.06 2.32
C ARG A 78 5.10 8.76 0.87
N LEU A 79 5.55 9.76 0.13
CA LEU A 79 6.11 9.56 -1.22
C LEU A 79 7.43 8.78 -1.14
N ASP A 80 8.34 9.12 -0.22
CA ASP A 80 9.58 8.38 -0.01
C ASP A 80 9.30 6.88 0.31
N ALA A 81 8.26 6.61 1.10
CA ALA A 81 7.85 5.24 1.40
C ALA A 81 7.24 4.50 0.19
N LEU A 82 6.56 5.22 -0.70
CA LEU A 82 6.02 4.68 -1.96
C LEU A 82 7.15 4.37 -2.94
N ASP A 83 8.13 5.26 -3.09
CA ASP A 83 9.30 5.02 -3.96
C ASP A 83 10.04 3.75 -3.51
N ALA A 84 10.22 3.56 -2.21
CA ALA A 84 10.77 2.31 -1.67
C ALA A 84 9.91 1.06 -1.93
N VAL A 85 8.59 1.20 -2.10
CA VAL A 85 7.73 0.09 -2.57
C VAL A 85 7.99 -0.17 -4.05
N VAL A 86 8.03 0.87 -4.88
CA VAL A 86 8.28 0.76 -6.32
C VAL A 86 9.63 0.10 -6.60
N GLU A 87 10.71 0.53 -5.94
CA GLU A 87 12.03 -0.09 -6.08
C GLU A 87 12.03 -1.59 -5.72
N ARG A 88 11.26 -1.97 -4.69
CA ARG A 88 11.10 -3.38 -4.31
C ARG A 88 10.29 -4.19 -5.32
N VAL A 89 9.40 -3.55 -6.07
CA VAL A 89 8.67 -4.18 -7.19
C VAL A 89 9.58 -4.33 -8.39
N ASP A 90 10.28 -3.26 -8.77
CA ASP A 90 11.20 -3.26 -9.92
C ASP A 90 12.31 -4.29 -9.74
N GLY A 91 12.90 -4.39 -8.54
CA GLY A 91 13.91 -5.42 -8.24
C GLY A 91 13.38 -6.86 -8.23
N ARG A 92 12.07 -7.08 -8.34
CA ARG A 92 11.43 -8.40 -8.41
C ARG A 92 10.88 -8.74 -9.79
N LEU A 93 10.82 -7.78 -10.70
CA LEU A 93 10.43 -7.99 -12.10
C LEU A 93 11.72 -8.25 -12.93
N PRO A 94 11.76 -9.29 -13.78
CA PRO A 94 12.91 -9.59 -14.63
C PRO A 94 13.07 -8.61 -15.81
#